data_AF-Q75R56-F1
#
_entry.id   AF-Q75R56-F1
#
_cell.length_a   1.000
_cell.length_b   1.000
_cell.length_c   1.000
_cell.angle_alpha   90.00
_cell.angle_beta   90.00
_cell.angle_gamma   90.00
#
_symmetry.space_group_name_H-M   'P 1'
#
loop_
_entity.id
_entity.type
_entity.pdbx_description
1 polymer ?
#
loop_
_entity_poly.entity_id
_entity_poly.type
_entity_poly.pdbx_seq_one_letter_code
_entity_poly.pdbx_strand_id
1 'polypeptide(L)'
;MDCRLYFSVLFGVLLMEFAKSSYIALESNTSVIHPILIKKLQMRCAVRRDANFGQGSETQTQLYNLITASQTKHASDRMSTPERKDSEGLNSSSSHADLYRLLSIVITVGDRDNIASVTGCDAPIVEENFSEKIHADGSCDSSPGDDEQGYLLLTLDRPLAKHAGTFTCEASALDSEKNPISIRTSLRILAVEPTLADAVEYISINDKHIADLKEQIVQLREESETIKEGQSKMEHFEYNKIKGQNIQTGGATCDRHTITFARPYKEPPTVFVAIQSVTSNSNYFSTNSVTVEEVDEESFTINCVAGSYLTATFQWLAIDN
;
A
#
# COMPACT_ATOMS: atom_id res chain seq x y z
N MET A 1 -53.37 -21.03 14.14
CA MET A 1 -52.07 -20.33 14.04
C MET A 1 -51.61 -20.53 12.61
N ASP A 2 -51.95 -19.55 11.77
CA ASP A 2 -51.85 -19.63 10.32
C ASP A 2 -50.47 -19.14 9.86
N CYS A 3 -49.75 -20.00 9.16
CA CYS A 3 -48.49 -19.67 8.51
C CYS A 3 -48.81 -19.15 7.10
N ARG A 4 -48.81 -17.83 6.92
CA ARG A 4 -49.01 -17.18 5.62
C ARG A 4 -47.72 -17.22 4.79
N LEU A 5 -47.74 -17.95 3.69
CA LEU A 5 -46.75 -17.84 2.61
C LEU A 5 -46.86 -16.47 1.92
N TYR A 6 -45.80 -15.67 2.00
CA TYR A 6 -45.60 -14.52 1.11
C TYR A 6 -44.89 -15.00 -0.15
N PHE A 7 -45.61 -14.96 -1.28
CA PHE A 7 -45.03 -15.10 -2.62
C PHE A 7 -44.49 -13.73 -3.04
N SER A 8 -43.19 -13.49 -2.91
CA SER A 8 -42.51 -12.35 -3.52
C SER A 8 -42.17 -12.69 -4.96
N VAL A 9 -42.71 -11.89 -5.89
CA VAL A 9 -42.37 -11.95 -7.31
C VAL A 9 -40.96 -11.39 -7.47
N LEU A 10 -39.98 -12.27 -7.64
CA LEU A 10 -38.59 -11.93 -7.94
C LEU A 10 -38.51 -11.44 -9.40
N PHE A 11 -38.33 -10.14 -9.61
CA PHE A 11 -37.92 -9.60 -10.90
C PHE A 11 -36.46 -9.99 -11.11
N GLY A 12 -36.21 -11.06 -11.88
CA GLY A 12 -34.88 -11.53 -12.20
C GLY A 12 -34.17 -10.55 -13.15
N VAL A 13 -33.43 -9.59 -12.59
CA VAL A 13 -32.40 -8.88 -13.35
C VAL A 13 -31.26 -9.87 -13.56
N LEU A 14 -31.20 -10.47 -14.75
CA LEU A 14 -30.10 -11.32 -15.20
C LEU A 14 -28.88 -10.41 -15.40
N LEU A 15 -28.13 -10.13 -14.33
CA LEU A 15 -26.83 -9.50 -14.43
C LEU A 15 -25.93 -10.50 -15.17
N MET A 16 -25.64 -10.23 -16.44
CA MET A 16 -24.57 -10.94 -17.13
C MET A 16 -23.26 -10.57 -16.43
N GLU A 17 -22.76 -11.47 -15.58
CA GLU A 17 -21.39 -11.40 -15.10
C GLU A 17 -20.49 -11.61 -16.31
N PHE A 18 -19.94 -10.52 -16.85
CA PHE A 18 -18.89 -10.61 -17.85
C PHE A 18 -17.69 -11.31 -17.21
N ALA A 19 -17.26 -12.42 -17.80
CA ALA A 19 -16.08 -13.14 -17.37
C ALA A 19 -14.89 -12.17 -17.37
N LYS A 20 -14.33 -11.92 -16.18
CA LYS A 20 -13.19 -11.01 -16.01
C LYS A 20 -11.92 -11.80 -16.30
N SER A 21 -11.36 -11.59 -17.48
CA SER A 21 -10.04 -12.13 -17.78
C SER A 21 -9.01 -11.58 -16.80
N SER A 22 -8.08 -12.42 -16.34
CA SER A 22 -6.94 -11.99 -15.55
C SER A 22 -5.66 -12.17 -16.35
N TYR A 23 -4.65 -11.34 -16.07
CA TYR A 23 -3.35 -11.39 -16.73
C TYR A 23 -2.21 -11.25 -15.72
N ILE A 24 -1.03 -11.72 -16.09
CA ILE A 24 0.18 -11.61 -15.29
C ILE A 24 1.07 -10.48 -15.80
N ALA A 25 1.54 -9.62 -14.89
CA ALA A 25 2.46 -8.53 -15.16
C ALA A 25 3.73 -8.71 -14.32
N LEU A 26 4.90 -8.56 -14.95
CA LEU A 26 6.19 -8.50 -14.29
C LEU A 26 6.84 -7.15 -14.60
N GLU A 27 6.85 -6.28 -13.61
CA GLU A 27 7.31 -4.90 -13.70
C GLU A 27 8.58 -4.71 -12.85
N SER A 28 9.44 -3.78 -13.25
CA SER A 28 10.60 -3.39 -12.44
C SER A 28 10.76 -1.88 -12.39
N ASN A 29 11.36 -1.38 -11.30
CA ASN A 29 11.71 0.04 -11.17
C ASN A 29 12.79 0.49 -12.16
N THR A 30 13.58 -0.44 -12.72
CA THR A 30 14.57 -0.17 -13.78
C THR A 30 14.79 -1.40 -14.65
N SER A 31 15.06 -1.21 -15.93
CA SER A 31 15.46 -2.30 -16.85
C SER A 31 16.98 -2.49 -16.93
N VAL A 32 17.76 -1.62 -16.27
CA VAL A 32 19.22 -1.62 -16.33
C VAL A 32 19.82 -1.55 -14.93
N ILE A 33 20.77 -2.43 -14.65
CA ILE A 33 21.65 -2.42 -13.48
C ILE A 33 22.91 -1.64 -13.85
N HIS A 34 23.15 -0.54 -13.15
CA HIS A 34 24.44 0.12 -13.10
C HIS A 34 25.11 -0.31 -11.79
N PRO A 35 26.06 -1.27 -11.82
CA PRO A 35 26.75 -1.70 -10.61
C PRO A 35 27.29 -0.47 -9.85
N ILE A 36 27.23 -0.51 -8.51
CA ILE A 36 27.65 0.57 -7.60
C ILE A 36 26.66 1.75 -7.51
N LEU A 37 26.06 2.18 -8.62
CA LEU A 37 25.15 3.34 -8.63
C LEU A 37 23.75 2.98 -8.15
N ILE A 38 23.27 1.76 -8.45
CA ILE A 38 21.94 1.31 -8.03
C ILE A 38 22.00 0.64 -6.66
N LYS A 39 21.26 1.22 -5.70
CA LYS A 39 21.15 0.66 -4.34
C LYS A 39 20.13 -0.46 -4.24
N LYS A 40 19.03 -0.40 -5.01
CA LYS A 40 17.93 -1.36 -4.97
C LYS A 40 17.35 -1.60 -6.35
N LEU A 41 17.18 -2.87 -6.71
CA LEU A 41 16.37 -3.31 -7.84
C LEU A 41 15.12 -3.96 -7.30
N GLN A 42 13.95 -3.47 -7.69
CA GLN A 42 12.67 -4.03 -7.29
C GLN A 42 11.96 -4.59 -8.51
N MET A 43 11.45 -5.81 -8.39
CA MET A 43 10.65 -6.48 -9.41
C MET A 43 9.36 -6.95 -8.77
N ARG A 44 8.23 -6.56 -9.36
CA ARG A 44 6.90 -6.95 -8.90
C ARG A 44 6.27 -7.83 -9.94
N CYS A 45 5.98 -9.08 -9.58
CA CYS A 45 5.08 -9.91 -10.33
C CYS A 45 3.69 -9.84 -9.71
N ALA A 46 2.68 -9.49 -10.49
CA ALA A 46 1.30 -9.40 -10.02
C ALA A 46 0.33 -10.04 -11.01
N VAL A 47 -0.70 -10.69 -10.49
CA VAL A 47 -1.82 -11.21 -11.27
C VAL A 47 -2.96 -10.21 -11.14
N ARG A 48 -3.25 -9.48 -12.21
CA ARG A 48 -4.26 -8.41 -12.25
C ARG A 48 -5.55 -8.91 -12.90
N ARG A 49 -6.70 -8.46 -12.39
CA ARG A 49 -7.99 -8.62 -13.06
C ARG A 49 -8.13 -7.53 -14.10
N ASP A 50 -8.42 -7.90 -15.33
CA ASP A 50 -8.73 -6.92 -16.35
C ASP A 50 -10.12 -6.32 -16.08
N ALA A 51 -10.13 -5.12 -15.53
CA ALA A 51 -11.38 -4.40 -15.29
C ALA A 51 -12.01 -3.87 -16.60
N ASN A 52 -11.25 -3.78 -17.69
CA ASN A 52 -11.59 -2.94 -18.85
C ASN A 52 -11.34 -3.62 -20.22
N PHE A 53 -11.29 -4.95 -20.32
CA PHE A 53 -11.05 -5.70 -21.56
C PHE A 53 -12.08 -5.43 -22.71
N GLY A 54 -13.02 -4.51 -22.54
CA GLY A 54 -13.91 -4.00 -23.59
C GLY A 54 -13.43 -2.75 -24.34
N GLN A 55 -12.36 -2.06 -23.91
CA GLN A 55 -11.88 -0.84 -24.57
C GLN A 55 -10.35 -0.81 -24.75
N GLY A 56 -9.87 -1.51 -25.78
CA GLY A 56 -8.66 -1.18 -26.56
C GLY A 56 -7.36 -0.87 -25.80
N SER A 57 -6.67 -1.88 -25.28
CA SER A 57 -5.28 -1.78 -24.80
C SER A 57 -4.30 -2.50 -25.75
N GLU A 58 -4.18 -2.01 -26.99
CA GLU A 58 -3.04 -2.37 -27.88
C GLU A 58 -1.84 -1.41 -27.70
N THR A 59 -1.96 -0.38 -26.85
CA THR A 59 -0.98 0.70 -26.73
C THR A 59 0.20 0.39 -25.80
N GLN A 60 0.08 -0.58 -24.89
CA GLN A 60 1.13 -0.85 -23.90
C GLN A 60 2.34 -1.63 -24.48
N THR A 61 2.11 -2.54 -25.43
CA THR A 61 3.21 -3.28 -26.09
C THR A 61 4.00 -2.38 -27.06
N GLN A 62 3.39 -1.33 -27.62
CA GLN A 62 4.09 -0.39 -28.51
C GLN A 62 5.01 0.58 -27.76
N LEU A 63 4.70 0.94 -26.51
CA LEU A 63 5.53 1.85 -25.72
C LEU A 63 6.87 1.23 -25.30
N TYR A 64 6.92 -0.10 -25.09
CA TYR A 64 8.15 -0.82 -24.76
C TYR A 64 9.15 -0.84 -25.93
N ASN A 65 8.67 -0.91 -27.17
CA ASN A 65 9.50 -0.83 -28.37
C ASN A 65 10.05 0.60 -28.60
N LEU A 66 9.34 1.64 -28.16
CA LEU A 66 9.77 3.04 -28.30
C LEU A 66 10.87 3.44 -27.31
N ILE A 67 10.84 2.92 -26.07
CA ILE A 67 11.89 3.19 -25.06
C ILE A 67 13.21 2.48 -25.44
N THR A 68 13.13 1.28 -26.02
CA THR A 68 14.31 0.56 -26.51
C THR A 68 14.95 1.24 -27.73
N ALA A 69 14.15 1.93 -28.55
CA ALA A 69 14.63 2.68 -29.72
C ALA A 69 15.24 4.06 -29.38
N SER A 70 14.93 4.65 -28.23
CA SER A 70 15.46 5.99 -27.87
C SER A 70 16.87 5.95 -27.27
N GLN A 71 17.33 4.81 -26.74
CA GLN A 71 18.67 4.66 -26.15
C GLN A 71 19.77 4.23 -27.15
N THR A 72 19.44 3.90 -28.41
CA THR A 72 20.43 3.44 -29.41
C THR A 72 21.00 4.56 -30.29
N LYS A 73 20.69 5.84 -30.03
CA LYS A 73 21.07 6.94 -30.94
C LYS A 73 22.52 7.48 -30.80
N HIS A 74 23.38 6.89 -29.97
CA HIS A 74 24.75 7.38 -29.76
C HIS A 74 25.91 6.40 -30.01
N ALA A 75 25.68 5.26 -30.66
CA ALA A 75 26.77 4.36 -31.06
C ALA A 75 26.71 3.99 -32.55
N SER A 76 27.10 4.92 -33.42
CA SER A 76 27.43 4.62 -34.82
C SER A 76 28.95 4.56 -34.96
N ASP A 77 29.48 3.32 -34.98
CA ASP A 77 30.47 2.82 -35.94
C ASP A 77 31.17 1.60 -35.33
N ARG A 78 30.65 0.40 -35.61
CA ARG A 78 31.47 -0.82 -35.71
C ARG A 78 30.69 -1.99 -36.31
N MET A 79 31.19 -2.40 -37.49
CA MET A 79 31.20 -3.72 -38.12
C MET A 79 30.09 -4.72 -37.73
N SER A 80 29.13 -4.83 -38.65
CA SER A 80 28.09 -5.85 -38.70
C SER A 80 28.67 -7.26 -38.89
N THR A 81 28.42 -8.12 -37.91
CA THR A 81 28.57 -9.59 -38.00
C THR A 81 27.19 -10.19 -38.34
N PRO A 82 27.07 -11.17 -39.26
CA PRO A 82 25.76 -11.69 -39.65
C PRO A 82 25.21 -12.65 -38.59
N GLU A 83 24.16 -12.23 -37.88
CA GLU A 83 23.39 -13.09 -36.97
C GLU A 83 22.44 -14.00 -37.74
N ARG A 84 22.57 -15.29 -37.43
CA ARG A 84 21.74 -16.41 -37.92
C ARG A 84 20.39 -16.34 -37.20
N LYS A 85 19.31 -16.08 -37.95
CA LYS A 85 17.93 -16.16 -37.46
C LYS A 85 17.48 -17.62 -37.46
N ASP A 86 17.69 -18.31 -36.35
CA ASP A 86 17.00 -19.56 -36.06
C ASP A 86 15.75 -19.23 -35.23
N SER A 87 14.61 -19.15 -35.90
CA SER A 87 13.30 -18.93 -35.28
C SER A 87 12.69 -20.27 -34.86
N GLU A 88 13.02 -20.74 -33.66
CA GLU A 88 12.30 -21.83 -33.01
C GLU A 88 10.93 -21.33 -32.52
N GLY A 89 9.88 -22.11 -32.77
CA GLY A 89 8.50 -21.79 -32.44
C GLY A 89 8.28 -21.62 -30.94
N LEU A 90 8.20 -20.37 -30.48
CA LEU A 90 7.65 -20.05 -29.18
C LEU A 90 6.15 -20.39 -29.18
N ASN A 91 5.79 -21.47 -28.49
CA ASN A 91 4.43 -21.65 -27.98
C ASN A 91 4.14 -20.46 -27.05
N SER A 92 3.42 -19.46 -27.58
CA SER A 92 2.90 -18.33 -26.82
C SER A 92 1.83 -18.86 -25.86
N SER A 93 2.27 -19.29 -24.67
CA SER A 93 1.39 -19.46 -23.52
C SER A 93 0.64 -18.14 -23.34
N SER A 94 -0.69 -18.18 -23.40
CA SER A 94 -1.50 -16.98 -23.28
C SER A 94 -1.22 -16.31 -21.94
N SER A 95 -0.90 -15.02 -21.95
CA SER A 95 -0.75 -14.19 -20.75
C SER A 95 -2.09 -13.89 -20.07
N HIS A 96 -3.19 -14.37 -20.65
CA HIS A 96 -4.56 -14.15 -20.22
C HIS A 96 -5.25 -15.49 -19.93
N ALA A 97 -5.98 -15.55 -18.82
CA ALA A 97 -6.85 -16.66 -18.46
C ALA A 97 -7.94 -16.20 -17.48
N ASP A 98 -9.08 -16.90 -17.46
CA ASP A 98 -10.08 -16.72 -16.40
C ASP A 98 -9.60 -17.45 -15.15
N LEU A 99 -9.35 -16.72 -14.06
CA LEU A 99 -8.74 -17.25 -12.84
C LEU A 99 -9.77 -17.30 -11.73
N TYR A 100 -10.09 -18.51 -11.28
CA TYR A 100 -10.91 -18.75 -10.09
C TYR A 100 -10.10 -18.61 -8.79
N ARG A 101 -8.89 -19.17 -8.75
CA ARG A 101 -8.01 -19.11 -7.57
C ARG A 101 -6.54 -19.17 -7.95
N LEU A 102 -5.77 -18.21 -7.44
CA LEU A 102 -4.31 -18.23 -7.54
C LEU A 102 -3.73 -19.22 -6.50
N LEU A 103 -2.82 -20.09 -6.94
CA LEU A 103 -2.21 -21.13 -6.09
C LEU A 103 -0.78 -20.75 -5.69
N SER A 104 0.01 -20.27 -6.66
CA SER A 104 1.39 -19.85 -6.42
C SER A 104 1.88 -18.85 -7.47
N ILE A 105 2.88 -18.05 -7.08
CA ILE A 105 3.69 -17.22 -7.98
C ILE A 105 5.15 -17.59 -7.76
N VAL A 106 5.88 -17.82 -8.84
CA VAL A 106 7.32 -18.14 -8.84
C VAL A 106 8.04 -17.18 -9.77
N ILE A 107 9.19 -16.66 -9.31
CA ILE A 107 10.10 -15.89 -10.17
C ILE A 107 11.41 -16.66 -10.34
N THR A 108 11.77 -16.90 -11.59
CA THR A 108 13.02 -17.54 -12.00
C THR A 108 13.95 -16.55 -12.69
N VAL A 109 15.25 -16.82 -12.67
CA VAL A 109 16.25 -16.15 -13.51
C VAL A 109 16.84 -17.13 -14.52
N GLY A 110 16.91 -16.70 -15.77
CA GLY A 110 17.25 -17.58 -16.88
C GLY A 110 16.19 -18.68 -17.06
N ASP A 111 16.65 -19.90 -17.35
CA ASP A 111 15.74 -20.99 -17.71
C ASP A 111 15.41 -21.95 -16.54
N ARG A 112 16.10 -21.85 -15.39
CA ARG A 112 16.02 -22.94 -14.37
C ARG A 112 16.16 -22.53 -12.91
N ASP A 113 16.71 -21.36 -12.60
CA ASP A 113 16.98 -21.03 -11.20
C ASP A 113 15.78 -20.29 -10.61
N ASN A 114 15.02 -20.97 -9.76
CA ASN A 114 14.04 -20.33 -8.90
C ASN A 114 14.78 -19.34 -7.99
N ILE A 115 14.24 -18.14 -7.84
CA ILE A 115 14.79 -17.13 -6.92
C ILE A 115 13.89 -17.00 -5.70
N ALA A 116 12.59 -16.86 -5.95
CA ALA A 116 11.60 -16.82 -4.89
C ALA A 116 10.26 -17.34 -5.38
N SER A 117 9.46 -17.76 -4.41
CA SER A 117 8.09 -18.21 -4.63
C SER A 117 7.20 -17.82 -3.47
N VAL A 118 5.92 -17.67 -3.74
CA VAL A 118 4.87 -17.55 -2.73
C VAL A 118 3.73 -18.51 -3.09
N THR A 119 3.14 -19.14 -2.07
CA THR A 119 1.96 -20.02 -2.19
C THR A 119 0.78 -19.40 -1.44
N GLY A 120 -0.42 -19.94 -1.61
CA GLY A 120 -1.60 -19.45 -0.88
C GLY A 120 -1.53 -19.54 0.65
N CYS A 121 -0.71 -20.44 1.21
CA CYS A 121 -0.71 -20.70 2.65
C CYS A 121 0.58 -20.30 3.35
N ASP A 122 1.66 -20.05 2.61
CA ASP A 122 2.99 -19.83 3.17
C ASP A 122 3.48 -18.41 2.87
N ALA A 123 4.33 -17.88 3.76
CA ALA A 123 5.05 -16.66 3.50
C ALA A 123 5.99 -16.84 2.28
N PRO A 124 6.31 -15.77 1.54
CA PRO A 124 7.27 -15.83 0.45
C PRO A 124 8.60 -16.44 0.89
N ILE A 125 9.12 -17.37 0.09
CA ILE A 125 10.39 -18.05 0.32
C ILE A 125 11.37 -17.58 -0.73
N VAL A 126 12.58 -17.21 -0.31
CA VAL A 126 13.74 -16.95 -1.18
C VAL A 126 14.64 -18.17 -1.15
N GLU A 127 15.09 -18.62 -2.32
CA GLU A 127 16.02 -19.74 -2.45
C GLU A 127 17.35 -19.44 -1.74
N GLU A 128 17.95 -20.46 -1.12
CA GLU A 128 19.08 -20.31 -0.19
C GLU A 128 20.26 -19.56 -0.83
N ASN A 129 20.54 -19.86 -2.10
CA ASN A 129 21.59 -19.24 -2.91
C ASN A 129 21.44 -17.70 -3.08
N PHE A 130 20.26 -17.17 -2.80
CA PHE A 130 19.91 -15.76 -2.96
C PHE A 130 19.53 -15.06 -1.64
N SER A 131 19.38 -15.81 -0.55
CA SER A 131 18.84 -15.35 0.73
C SER A 131 19.59 -14.17 1.38
N GLU A 132 20.89 -14.01 1.12
CA GLU A 132 21.69 -12.93 1.72
C GLU A 132 21.44 -11.54 1.12
N LYS A 133 20.85 -11.45 -0.08
CA LYS A 133 20.77 -10.20 -0.85
C LYS A 133 19.40 -9.89 -1.43
N ILE A 134 18.51 -10.87 -1.38
CA ILE A 134 17.18 -10.78 -1.95
C ILE A 134 16.17 -10.90 -0.82
N HIS A 135 15.25 -9.94 -0.78
CA HIS A 135 14.08 -9.97 0.07
C HIS A 135 12.86 -10.21 -0.81
N ALA A 136 11.99 -11.13 -0.39
CA ALA A 136 10.70 -11.37 -1.04
C ALA A 136 9.57 -10.99 -0.08
N ASP A 137 8.54 -10.35 -0.63
CA ASP A 137 7.26 -10.07 0.02
C ASP A 137 6.14 -10.38 -0.98
N GLY A 138 4.96 -10.79 -0.53
CA GLY A 138 3.95 -11.29 -1.43
C GLY A 138 2.86 -12.11 -0.75
N SER A 139 1.78 -12.33 -1.51
CA SER A 139 0.62 -13.10 -1.09
C SER A 139 -0.17 -13.54 -2.33
N CYS A 140 -0.72 -14.76 -2.30
CA CYS A 140 -1.65 -15.23 -3.34
C CYS A 140 -3.13 -14.99 -2.99
N ASP A 141 -3.44 -14.64 -1.74
CA ASP A 141 -4.82 -14.46 -1.25
C ASP A 141 -5.18 -12.97 -1.07
N SER A 142 -4.19 -12.08 -1.03
CA SER A 142 -4.36 -10.66 -0.81
C SER A 142 -3.34 -9.84 -1.59
N SER A 143 -3.72 -8.65 -2.02
CA SER A 143 -2.80 -7.67 -2.61
C SER A 143 -3.12 -6.26 -2.10
N PRO A 144 -2.11 -5.37 -1.95
CA PRO A 144 -2.35 -3.95 -1.73
C PRO A 144 -3.01 -3.24 -2.92
N GLY A 145 -3.02 -3.83 -4.13
CA GLY A 145 -3.71 -3.27 -5.29
C GLY A 145 -5.16 -3.73 -5.37
N ASP A 146 -6.10 -2.80 -5.58
CA ASP A 146 -7.54 -3.08 -5.66
C ASP A 146 -7.91 -4.04 -6.82
N ASP A 147 -7.08 -4.11 -7.86
CA ASP A 147 -7.26 -4.92 -9.06
C ASP A 147 -6.36 -6.18 -9.08
N GLU A 148 -5.59 -6.44 -8.03
CA GLU A 148 -4.64 -7.55 -7.97
C GLU A 148 -5.22 -8.74 -7.19
N GLN A 149 -5.15 -9.93 -7.77
CA GLN A 149 -5.52 -11.18 -7.09
C GLN A 149 -4.42 -11.64 -6.13
N GLY A 150 -3.16 -11.37 -6.48
CA GLY A 150 -1.99 -11.71 -5.68
C GLY A 150 -0.71 -11.17 -6.33
N TYR A 151 0.37 -11.14 -5.57
CA TYR A 151 1.65 -10.58 -6.01
C TYR A 151 2.85 -11.23 -5.32
N LEU A 152 4.01 -11.08 -5.96
CA LEU A 152 5.33 -11.37 -5.42
C LEU A 152 6.27 -10.22 -5.78
N LEU A 153 6.73 -9.51 -4.75
CA LEU A 153 7.69 -8.41 -4.82
C LEU A 153 9.08 -8.92 -4.41
N LEU A 154 10.02 -8.87 -5.35
CA LEU A 154 11.44 -9.09 -5.10
C LEU A 154 12.15 -7.75 -4.93
N THR A 155 12.93 -7.63 -3.86
CA THR A 155 13.85 -6.50 -3.64
C THR A 155 15.27 -7.03 -3.54
N LEU A 156 16.12 -6.64 -4.49
CA LEU A 156 17.54 -6.97 -4.52
C LEU A 156 18.33 -5.76 -4.03
N ASP A 157 19.06 -5.92 -2.93
CA ASP A 157 19.93 -4.87 -2.40
C ASP A 157 21.30 -4.92 -3.07
N ARG A 158 21.76 -3.76 -3.56
CA ARG A 158 23.03 -3.56 -4.28
C ARG A 158 23.22 -4.58 -5.41
N PRO A 159 22.34 -4.57 -6.43
CA PRO A 159 22.43 -5.50 -7.56
C PRO A 159 23.79 -5.40 -8.26
N LEU A 160 24.33 -6.55 -8.65
CA LEU A 160 25.59 -6.68 -9.37
C LEU A 160 25.31 -7.13 -10.81
N ALA A 161 26.31 -7.00 -11.69
CA ALA A 161 26.20 -7.43 -13.08
C ALA A 161 25.76 -8.91 -13.22
N LYS A 162 26.19 -9.79 -12.31
CA LYS A 162 25.80 -11.21 -12.29
C LYS A 162 24.32 -11.46 -11.96
N HIS A 163 23.59 -10.45 -11.49
CA HIS A 163 22.14 -10.53 -11.25
C HIS A 163 21.33 -10.03 -12.44
N ALA A 164 21.97 -9.52 -13.50
CA ALA A 164 21.26 -9.21 -14.75
C ALA A 164 20.93 -10.51 -15.50
N GLY A 165 19.83 -10.48 -16.25
CA GLY A 165 19.33 -11.66 -16.95
C GLY A 165 17.87 -11.50 -17.36
N THR A 166 17.32 -12.56 -17.93
CA THR A 166 15.88 -12.66 -18.16
C THR A 166 15.23 -13.25 -16.92
N PHE A 167 14.36 -12.47 -16.29
CA PHE A 167 13.52 -12.95 -15.20
C PHE A 167 12.20 -13.43 -15.78
N THR A 168 11.73 -14.58 -15.35
CA THR A 168 10.42 -15.10 -15.75
C THR A 168 9.57 -15.22 -14.51
N CYS A 169 8.38 -14.63 -14.56
CA CYS A 169 7.36 -14.87 -13.56
C CYS A 169 6.34 -15.86 -14.10
N GLU A 170 6.04 -16.87 -13.30
CA GLU A 170 5.04 -17.89 -13.57
C GLU A 170 4.03 -17.91 -12.43
N ALA A 171 2.75 -17.83 -12.75
CA ALA A 171 1.66 -17.98 -11.79
C ALA A 171 0.86 -19.24 -12.11
N SER A 172 0.74 -20.11 -11.12
CA SER A 172 -0.12 -21.30 -11.18
C SER A 172 -1.47 -20.99 -10.54
N ALA A 173 -2.56 -21.34 -11.20
CA ALA A 173 -3.90 -21.03 -10.76
C ALA A 173 -4.89 -22.13 -11.17
N LEU A 174 -6.13 -22.01 -10.68
CA LEU A 174 -7.28 -22.77 -11.14
C LEU A 174 -8.17 -21.87 -12.00
N ASP A 175 -8.65 -22.38 -13.12
CA ASP A 175 -9.68 -21.71 -13.91
C ASP A 175 -11.09 -21.88 -13.31
N SER A 176 -12.11 -21.32 -13.96
CA SER A 176 -13.51 -21.42 -13.53
C SER A 176 -14.07 -22.86 -13.54
N GLU A 177 -13.45 -23.77 -14.29
CA GLU A 177 -13.74 -25.20 -14.30
C GLU A 177 -12.94 -25.99 -13.25
N LYS A 178 -12.07 -25.32 -12.49
CA LYS A 178 -11.12 -25.89 -11.51
C LYS A 178 -10.02 -26.73 -12.14
N ASN A 179 -9.71 -26.53 -13.42
CA ASN A 179 -8.53 -27.10 -14.05
C ASN A 179 -7.29 -26.27 -13.70
N PRO A 180 -6.13 -26.92 -13.49
CA PRO A 180 -4.88 -26.20 -13.27
C PRO A 180 -4.43 -25.53 -14.56
N ILE A 181 -4.06 -24.26 -14.45
CA ILE A 181 -3.51 -23.45 -15.53
C ILE A 181 -2.26 -22.71 -15.06
N SER A 182 -1.35 -22.44 -15.99
CA SER A 182 -0.14 -21.66 -15.73
C SER A 182 -0.05 -20.52 -16.74
N ILE A 183 0.15 -19.31 -16.23
CA ILE A 183 0.39 -18.10 -17.02
C ILE A 183 1.79 -17.58 -16.70
N ARG A 184 2.51 -17.12 -17.72
CA ARG A 184 3.90 -16.67 -17.59
C ARG A 184 4.16 -15.37 -18.34
N THR A 185 5.09 -14.60 -17.82
CA THR A 185 5.61 -13.38 -18.45
C THR A 185 7.09 -13.22 -18.11
N SER A 186 7.86 -12.54 -18.94
CA SER A 186 9.30 -12.39 -18.75
C SER A 186 9.74 -10.94 -18.90
N LEU A 187 10.76 -10.55 -18.13
CA LEU A 187 11.36 -9.23 -18.10
C LEU A 187 12.88 -9.37 -18.20
N ARG A 188 13.51 -8.69 -19.16
CA ARG A 188 14.97 -8.70 -19.32
C ARG A 188 15.59 -7.49 -18.62
N ILE A 189 16.51 -7.76 -17.69
CA ILE A 189 17.33 -6.75 -17.03
C ILE A 189 18.74 -6.81 -17.60
N LEU A 190 19.27 -5.66 -18.00
CA LEU A 190 20.62 -5.53 -18.55
C LEU A 190 21.61 -5.07 -17.48
N ALA A 191 22.87 -5.46 -17.58
CA ALA A 191 23.96 -4.86 -16.80
C ALA A 191 24.77 -3.93 -17.71
N VAL A 192 24.92 -2.68 -17.29
CA VAL A 192 25.73 -1.68 -18.00
C VAL A 192 26.79 -1.18 -17.03
N GLU A 193 28.05 -1.20 -17.48
CA GLU A 193 29.15 -0.65 -16.68
C GLU A 193 28.99 0.88 -16.60
N PRO A 194 29.02 1.47 -15.39
CA PRO A 194 28.83 2.91 -15.24
C PRO A 194 29.99 3.66 -15.90
N THR A 195 29.67 4.69 -16.67
CA THR A 195 30.67 5.63 -17.18
C THR A 195 31.08 6.61 -16.09
N LEU A 196 32.22 7.29 -16.30
CA LEU A 196 32.63 8.39 -15.41
C LEU A 196 31.57 9.50 -15.34
N ALA A 197 30.87 9.76 -16.45
CA ALA A 197 29.79 10.74 -16.49
C ALA A 197 28.63 10.34 -15.56
N ASP A 198 28.22 9.06 -15.58
CA ASP A 198 27.18 8.53 -14.69
C ASP A 198 27.57 8.67 -13.21
N ALA A 199 28.85 8.43 -12.90
CA ALA A 199 29.36 8.59 -11.54
C ALA A 199 29.32 10.05 -11.08
N VAL A 200 29.73 10.99 -11.95
CA VAL A 200 29.68 12.43 -11.64
C VAL A 200 28.23 12.90 -11.48
N GLU A 201 27.32 12.47 -12.34
CA GLU A 201 25.90 12.78 -12.23
C GLU A 201 25.30 12.21 -10.94
N TYR A 202 25.59 10.96 -10.60
CA TYR A 202 25.14 10.34 -9.36
C TYR A 202 25.65 11.08 -8.12
N ILE A 203 26.93 11.49 -8.10
CA ILE A 203 27.48 12.31 -7.01
C ILE A 203 26.72 13.64 -6.93
N SER A 204 26.52 14.34 -8.06
CA SER A 204 25.80 15.61 -8.09
C SER A 204 24.36 15.50 -7.58
N ILE A 205 23.63 14.43 -7.94
CA ILE A 205 22.27 14.18 -7.45
C ILE A 205 22.27 13.94 -5.94
N ASN A 206 23.21 13.14 -5.43
CA ASN A 206 23.31 12.88 -3.99
C ASN A 206 23.73 14.13 -3.21
N ASP A 207 24.65 14.95 -3.71
CA ASP A 207 25.06 16.21 -3.08
C ASP A 207 23.88 17.17 -2.96
N LYS A 208 23.04 17.26 -4.00
CA LYS A 208 21.79 18.02 -3.95
C LYS A 208 20.84 17.46 -2.90
N HIS A 209 20.62 16.15 -2.88
CA HIS A 209 19.73 15.52 -1.89
C HIS A 209 20.23 15.72 -0.45
N ILE A 210 21.55 15.68 -0.23
CA ILE A 210 22.16 15.98 1.07
C ILE A 210 21.95 17.45 1.45
N ALA A 211 22.03 18.38 0.50
CA ALA A 211 21.72 19.79 0.74
C ALA A 211 20.25 19.99 1.12
N ASP A 212 19.32 19.39 0.37
CA ASP A 212 17.88 19.47 0.63
C ASP A 212 17.52 18.90 2.02
N LEU A 213 18.09 17.75 2.39
CA LEU A 213 17.88 17.15 3.72
C LEU A 213 18.44 18.02 4.85
N LYS A 214 19.57 18.70 4.63
CA LYS A 214 20.12 19.64 5.62
C LYS A 214 19.21 20.85 5.80
N GLU A 215 18.64 21.36 4.72
CA GLU A 215 17.67 22.46 4.77
C GLU A 215 16.43 22.06 5.59
N GLN A 216 15.87 20.87 5.35
CA GLN A 216 14.74 20.35 6.14
C GLN A 216 15.06 20.21 7.63
N ILE A 217 16.28 19.77 7.97
CA ILE A 217 16.72 19.69 9.38
C ILE A 217 16.79 21.06 10.04
N VAL A 218 17.24 22.09 9.31
CA VAL A 218 17.27 23.47 9.83
C VAL A 218 15.85 23.97 10.07
N GLN A 219 14.95 23.80 9.10
CA GLN A 219 13.55 24.20 9.22
C GLN A 219 12.86 23.52 10.41
N LEU A 220 12.99 22.19 10.54
CA LEU A 220 12.40 21.44 11.65
C LEU A 220 12.96 21.87 13.02
N ARG A 221 14.23 22.27 13.08
CA ARG A 221 14.83 22.81 14.31
C ARG A 221 14.22 24.15 14.66
N GLU A 222 14.07 25.07 13.71
CA GLU A 222 13.46 26.39 13.92
C GLU A 222 11.99 26.28 14.36
N GLU A 223 11.23 25.36 13.75
CA GLU A 223 9.86 25.05 14.16
C GLU A 223 9.81 24.49 15.60
N SER A 224 10.74 23.58 15.94
CA SER A 224 10.83 23.03 17.29
C SER A 224 11.17 24.09 18.34
N GLU A 225 12.06 25.04 18.02
CA GLU A 225 12.40 26.16 18.89
C GLU A 225 11.19 27.08 19.09
N THR A 226 10.45 27.38 18.02
CA THR A 226 9.21 28.18 18.09
C THR A 226 8.16 27.51 18.98
N ILE A 227 7.98 26.19 18.87
CA ILE A 227 7.06 25.42 19.72
C ILE A 227 7.51 25.46 21.19
N LYS A 228 8.81 25.31 21.46
CA LYS A 228 9.36 25.38 22.83
C LYS A 228 9.15 26.75 23.44
N GLU A 229 9.37 27.84 22.70
CA GLU A 229 9.07 29.18 23.17
C GLU A 229 7.58 29.38 23.44
N GLY A 230 6.71 28.83 22.59
CA GLY A 230 5.26 28.78 22.81
C GLY A 230 4.89 28.03 24.09
N GLN A 231 5.53 26.88 24.35
CA GLN A 231 5.35 26.10 25.57
C GLN A 231 5.82 26.84 26.81
N SER A 232 6.99 27.51 26.79
CA SER A 232 7.45 28.31 27.92
C SER A 232 6.52 29.50 28.21
N LYS A 233 5.88 30.08 27.19
CA LYS A 233 4.83 31.09 27.38
C LYS A 233 3.55 30.48 27.97
N MET A 234 3.21 29.24 27.61
CA MET A 234 2.11 28.50 28.25
C MET A 234 2.43 28.05 29.69
N GLU A 235 3.69 27.77 30.04
CA GLU A 235 4.07 27.44 31.43
C GLU A 235 3.91 28.65 32.38
N HIS A 236 3.86 29.87 31.84
CA HIS A 236 3.52 31.08 32.60
C HIS A 236 2.02 31.40 32.63
N PHE A 237 1.18 30.58 32.00
CA PHE A 237 -0.26 30.63 32.24
C PHE A 237 -0.49 30.25 33.70
N GLU A 238 -1.02 31.18 34.49
CA GLU A 238 -1.09 31.13 35.95
C GLU A 238 -1.65 29.80 36.46
N TYR A 239 -0.77 28.82 36.74
CA TYR A 239 -1.13 27.58 37.45
C TYR A 239 -1.78 27.87 38.81
N ASN A 240 -1.56 29.08 39.35
CA ASN A 240 -2.19 29.58 40.56
C ASN A 240 -3.68 29.92 40.40
N LYS A 241 -4.20 30.19 39.19
CA LYS A 241 -5.65 30.35 38.95
C LYS A 241 -6.40 29.01 38.99
N ILE A 242 -5.73 27.92 38.61
CA ILE A 242 -6.29 26.57 38.59
C ILE A 242 -6.48 26.02 40.02
N LYS A 243 -5.64 26.44 40.99
CA LYS A 243 -5.66 25.93 42.39
C LYS A 243 -6.93 26.26 43.19
N GLY A 244 -7.83 27.10 42.68
CA GLY A 244 -9.11 27.42 43.31
C GLY A 244 -10.36 27.04 42.52
N GLN A 245 -10.20 26.51 41.30
CA GLN A 245 -11.33 26.19 40.43
C GLN A 245 -11.93 24.84 40.79
N ASN A 246 -13.25 24.72 40.70
CA ASN A 246 -13.89 23.41 40.68
C ASN A 246 -13.48 22.75 39.36
N ILE A 247 -12.67 21.70 39.44
CA ILE A 247 -12.26 20.92 38.27
C ILE A 247 -12.78 19.52 38.47
N GLN A 248 -13.57 19.06 37.52
CA GLN A 248 -14.19 17.74 37.58
C GLN A 248 -13.87 16.99 36.30
N THR A 249 -13.60 15.70 36.46
CA THR A 249 -13.30 14.80 35.35
C THR A 249 -14.08 13.52 35.52
N GLY A 250 -14.40 12.87 34.41
CA GLY A 250 -15.01 11.55 34.42
C GLY A 250 -14.91 10.88 33.06
N GLY A 251 -15.57 9.74 32.93
CA GLY A 251 -15.74 9.06 31.66
C GLY A 251 -17.01 8.22 31.67
N ALA A 252 -17.52 7.94 30.48
CA ALA A 252 -18.70 7.10 30.32
C ALA A 252 -18.72 6.42 28.95
N THR A 253 -19.69 5.53 28.76
CA THR A 253 -19.95 4.88 27.46
C THR A 253 -20.55 5.88 26.49
N CYS A 254 -20.23 5.71 25.21
CA CYS A 254 -20.70 6.55 24.11
C CYS A 254 -22.19 6.31 23.86
N ASP A 255 -23.02 6.97 24.66
CA ASP A 255 -24.47 7.03 24.53
C ASP A 255 -24.93 8.48 24.74
N ARG A 256 -26.15 8.81 24.33
CA ARG A 256 -26.76 10.10 24.70
C ARG A 256 -27.17 10.05 26.16
N HIS A 257 -26.52 10.85 27.00
CA HIS A 257 -26.83 10.93 28.44
C HIS A 257 -26.41 12.28 29.03
N THR A 258 -27.10 12.63 30.12
CA THR A 258 -26.82 13.81 30.92
C THR A 258 -25.93 13.40 32.09
N ILE A 259 -24.80 14.08 32.24
CA ILE A 259 -23.82 13.85 33.30
C ILE A 259 -23.97 14.95 34.33
N THR A 260 -24.34 14.57 35.54
CA THR A 260 -24.41 15.48 36.69
C THR A 260 -23.03 15.66 37.29
N PHE A 261 -22.66 16.91 37.54
CA PHE A 261 -21.44 17.24 38.24
C PHE A 261 -21.52 16.81 39.71
N ALA A 262 -20.42 16.30 40.27
CA ALA A 262 -20.34 15.94 41.68
C ALA A 262 -20.53 17.16 42.60
N ARG A 263 -20.19 18.36 42.10
CA ARG A 263 -20.51 19.64 42.74
C ARG A 263 -21.03 20.63 41.68
N PRO A 264 -22.19 21.26 41.90
CA PRO A 264 -22.67 22.32 41.02
C PRO A 264 -21.65 23.47 40.91
N TYR A 265 -21.56 24.04 39.72
CA TYR A 265 -20.78 25.24 39.43
C TYR A 265 -21.58 26.51 39.76
N LYS A 266 -20.91 27.66 39.81
CA LYS A 266 -21.60 28.95 40.03
C LYS A 266 -22.20 29.51 38.73
N GLU A 267 -21.55 29.21 37.62
CA GLU A 267 -21.94 29.54 36.25
C GLU A 267 -21.65 28.29 35.39
N PRO A 268 -22.31 28.11 34.24
CA PRO A 268 -22.06 26.95 33.39
C PRO A 268 -20.56 26.82 33.03
N PRO A 269 -19.91 25.68 33.35
CA PRO A 269 -18.47 25.52 33.16
C PRO A 269 -18.11 25.35 31.67
N THR A 270 -16.82 25.48 31.35
CA THR A 270 -16.32 25.00 30.06
C THR A 270 -16.08 23.50 30.14
N VAL A 271 -16.72 22.73 29.25
CA VAL A 271 -16.60 21.26 29.19
C VAL A 271 -15.80 20.83 27.96
N PHE A 272 -14.76 20.04 28.18
CA PHE A 272 -13.95 19.39 27.16
C PHE A 272 -14.26 17.89 27.14
N VAL A 273 -14.44 17.32 25.95
CA VAL A 273 -14.70 15.89 25.74
C VAL A 273 -13.71 15.30 24.76
N ALA A 274 -13.27 14.06 25.00
CA ALA A 274 -12.38 13.34 24.12
C ALA A 274 -12.73 11.85 24.10
N ILE A 275 -12.80 11.24 22.92
CA ILE A 275 -12.95 9.79 22.78
C ILE A 275 -11.68 9.13 23.34
N GLN A 276 -11.84 8.26 24.33
CA GLN A 276 -10.73 7.60 25.01
C GLN A 276 -10.41 6.26 24.36
N SER A 277 -11.43 5.47 24.04
CA SER A 277 -11.25 4.17 23.42
C SER A 277 -12.42 3.84 22.48
N VAL A 278 -12.11 3.11 21.42
CA VAL A 278 -13.09 2.56 20.48
C VAL A 278 -12.75 1.10 20.26
N THR A 279 -13.68 0.21 20.64
CA THR A 279 -13.57 -1.23 20.41
C THR A 279 -14.52 -1.61 19.30
N SER A 280 -14.01 -2.22 18.23
CA SER A 280 -14.80 -2.70 17.10
C SER A 280 -14.81 -4.22 17.05
N ASN A 281 -15.99 -4.80 16.87
CA ASN A 281 -16.15 -6.23 16.56
C ASN A 281 -16.19 -6.50 15.04
N SER A 282 -15.92 -5.48 14.21
CA SER A 282 -16.00 -5.57 12.75
C SER A 282 -14.89 -4.79 12.06
N ASN A 283 -14.59 -5.14 10.81
CA ASN A 283 -13.59 -4.44 9.99
C ASN A 283 -14.20 -3.28 9.18
N TYR A 284 -15.43 -2.87 9.47
CA TYR A 284 -16.08 -1.79 8.72
C TYR A 284 -15.53 -0.42 9.14
N PHE A 285 -15.34 0.45 8.14
CA PHE A 285 -15.06 1.86 8.38
C PHE A 285 -16.19 2.49 9.18
N SER A 286 -15.84 3.26 10.21
CA SER A 286 -16.82 3.93 11.07
C SER A 286 -16.35 5.32 11.44
N THR A 287 -17.28 6.26 11.42
CA THR A 287 -17.11 7.62 11.93
C THR A 287 -17.66 7.70 13.34
N ASN A 288 -16.85 8.15 14.28
CA ASN A 288 -17.23 8.35 15.68
C ASN A 288 -17.10 9.82 16.04
N SER A 289 -18.09 10.37 16.72
CA SER A 289 -18.07 11.76 17.18
C SER A 289 -18.73 11.90 18.54
N VAL A 290 -18.16 12.74 19.39
CA VAL A 290 -18.74 13.15 20.67
C VAL A 290 -18.93 14.66 20.65
N THR A 291 -20.13 15.12 21.00
CA THR A 291 -20.49 16.54 21.03
C THR A 291 -21.18 16.86 22.34
N VAL A 292 -20.81 17.97 22.97
CA VAL A 292 -21.54 18.55 24.10
C VAL A 292 -22.69 19.39 23.53
N GLU A 293 -23.92 19.13 23.94
CA GLU A 293 -25.11 19.83 23.43
C GLU A 293 -25.57 20.94 24.36
N GLU A 294 -25.67 20.64 25.65
CA GLU A 294 -26.18 21.55 26.68
C GLU A 294 -25.24 21.48 27.89
N VAL A 295 -24.94 22.64 28.49
CA VAL A 295 -24.15 22.75 29.71
C VAL A 295 -24.87 23.73 30.63
N ASP A 296 -25.17 23.30 31.84
CA ASP A 296 -25.68 24.14 32.92
C ASP A 296 -24.78 24.03 34.15
N GLU A 297 -25.18 24.63 35.27
CA GLU A 297 -24.40 24.64 36.50
C GLU A 297 -24.31 23.25 37.16
N GLU A 298 -25.28 22.37 36.94
CA GLU A 298 -25.41 21.09 37.64
C GLU A 298 -25.02 19.90 36.77
N SER A 299 -25.03 20.05 35.44
CA SER A 299 -24.90 18.97 34.49
C SER A 299 -24.51 19.42 33.09
N PHE A 300 -24.18 18.44 32.24
CA PHE A 300 -24.10 18.64 30.80
C PHE A 300 -24.65 17.43 30.06
N THR A 301 -25.22 17.66 28.89
CA THR A 301 -25.72 16.61 28.00
C THR A 301 -24.75 16.40 26.86
N ILE A 302 -24.37 15.15 26.63
CA ILE A 302 -23.60 14.77 25.46
C ILE A 302 -24.46 14.01 24.46
N ASN A 303 -24.04 14.11 23.22
CA ASN A 303 -24.48 13.25 22.16
C ASN A 303 -23.26 12.57 21.54
N CYS A 304 -23.30 11.25 21.53
CA CYS A 304 -22.21 10.43 21.03
C CYS A 304 -22.76 9.56 19.90
N VAL A 305 -22.15 9.69 18.73
CA VAL A 305 -22.49 8.90 17.55
C VAL A 305 -21.40 7.87 17.37
N ALA A 306 -21.74 6.61 17.62
CA ALA A 306 -20.90 5.45 17.33
C ALA A 306 -21.63 4.51 16.36
N GLY A 307 -20.86 3.81 15.52
CA GLY A 307 -21.42 2.79 14.64
C GLY A 307 -22.06 1.65 15.44
N SER A 308 -23.09 0.99 14.89
CA SER A 308 -23.89 -0.05 15.60
C SER A 308 -23.11 -1.28 16.08
N TYR A 309 -21.84 -1.41 15.69
CA TYR A 309 -20.95 -2.53 16.05
C TYR A 309 -19.75 -2.08 16.90
N LEU A 310 -19.80 -0.86 17.43
CA LEU A 310 -18.74 -0.27 18.22
C LEU A 310 -19.17 -0.04 19.65
N THR A 311 -18.25 -0.27 20.57
CA THR A 311 -18.31 0.26 21.93
C THR A 311 -17.25 1.34 22.04
N ALA A 312 -17.67 2.59 22.20
CA ALA A 312 -16.75 3.70 22.47
C ALA A 312 -16.91 4.19 23.91
N THR A 313 -15.82 4.63 24.51
CA THR A 313 -15.82 5.38 25.77
C THR A 313 -15.19 6.73 25.54
N PHE A 314 -15.64 7.74 26.27
CA PHE A 314 -15.05 9.07 26.25
C PHE A 314 -14.68 9.50 27.66
N GLN A 315 -13.76 10.45 27.74
CA GLN A 315 -13.43 11.18 28.94
C GLN A 315 -13.87 12.62 28.80
N TRP A 316 -14.13 13.25 29.93
CA TRP A 316 -14.50 14.65 30.00
C TRP A 316 -13.77 15.38 31.12
N LEU A 317 -13.61 16.68 30.92
CA LEU A 317 -13.01 17.63 31.85
C LEU A 317 -13.89 18.89 31.87
N ALA A 318 -14.40 19.27 33.03
CA ALA A 318 -15.15 20.50 33.23
C ALA A 318 -14.37 21.43 34.16
N ILE A 319 -14.29 22.71 33.78
CA ILE A 319 -13.54 23.74 34.52
C ILE A 319 -14.44 24.97 34.67
N ASP A 320 -14.51 25.52 35.89
CA ASP A 320 -15.11 26.84 36.18
C ASP A 320 -14.57 27.93 35.23
N ASN A 321 -15.46 28.78 34.71
CA ASN A 321 -15.06 29.98 33.96
C ASN A 321 -14.44 31.06 34.85
#